data_AF-X0VVX8-F1
#
_entry.id   AF-X0VVX8-F1
#
_cell.length_a   1.000
_cell.length_b   1.000
_cell.length_c   1.000
_cell.angle_alpha   90.00
_cell.angle_beta   90.00
_cell.angle_gamma   90.00
#
_symmetry.space_group_name_H-M   'P 1'
#
loop_
_entity.id
_entity.type
_entity.pdbx_description
1 polymer ?
#
loop_
_entity_poly.entity_id
_entity_poly.type
_entity_poly.pdbx_seq_one_letter_code
_entity_poly.pdbx_strand_id
1 'polypeptide(L)'
;TKVTITWKPIDKPGPNRQTAKILTNDPAQPQVTLTILGRVTAMMRFSPAKLVFSRLTAGETATAESRLYYYLDAPPLEILGHQWADAATASLFEVATEPLSAEEVENEPSAQSGMLVTVTVNPGLPQGPIRQKLTLRTNAPSSTSLSIKGTIGSEIAVVGPGWDQDRSILTLGAVPRQKGVKRRMILLVRGPLRKEVEFKPISVTPNILKVNFGRRTEINNGAVVQIPLTIEIPAGSPPANHLGSEQGPLGEII
;
A
#
# COMPACT_ATOMS: atom_id res chain seq x y z
N THR A 1 -52.85 12.44 -27.01
CA THR A 1 -51.52 13.04 -27.24
C THR A 1 -50.47 12.17 -26.59
N LYS A 2 -49.39 11.81 -27.29
CA LYS A 2 -48.29 11.00 -26.74
C LYS A 2 -47.11 11.92 -26.41
N VAL A 3 -46.55 11.81 -25.21
CA VAL A 3 -45.36 12.55 -24.78
C VAL A 3 -44.21 11.54 -24.69
N THR A 4 -43.20 11.69 -25.53
CA THR A 4 -42.00 10.84 -25.53
C THR A 4 -40.89 11.57 -24.79
N ILE A 5 -40.46 11.02 -23.65
CA ILE A 5 -39.38 11.58 -22.85
C ILE A 5 -38.12 10.76 -23.14
N THR A 6 -37.08 11.41 -23.68
CA THR A 6 -35.77 10.80 -23.92
C THR A 6 -34.81 11.27 -22.83
N TRP A 7 -34.10 10.34 -22.20
CA TRP A 7 -33.22 10.63 -21.07
C TRP A 7 -31.77 10.18 -21.35
N LYS A 8 -30.81 10.96 -20.83
CA LYS A 8 -29.39 10.61 -20.77
C LYS A 8 -28.94 10.68 -19.31
N PRO A 9 -28.55 9.56 -18.67
CA PRO A 9 -27.99 9.61 -17.33
C PRO A 9 -26.75 10.49 -17.30
N ILE A 10 -26.63 11.29 -16.24
CA ILE A 10 -25.34 11.81 -15.79
C ILE A 10 -24.76 10.73 -14.90
N ASP A 11 -23.51 10.32 -15.15
CA ASP A 11 -22.79 9.15 -14.57
C ASP A 11 -22.54 9.20 -13.04
N LYS A 12 -23.55 9.53 -12.24
CA LYS A 12 -23.49 9.50 -10.78
C LYS A 12 -24.39 8.38 -10.25
N PRO A 13 -23.82 7.33 -9.65
CA PRO A 13 -24.60 6.29 -9.00
C PRO A 13 -25.44 6.86 -7.85
N GLY A 14 -26.70 6.45 -7.75
CA GLY A 14 -27.60 6.91 -6.68
C GLY A 14 -29.07 7.03 -7.10
N PRO A 15 -29.95 7.41 -6.15
CA PRO A 15 -31.33 7.75 -6.45
C PRO A 15 -31.36 9.00 -7.31
N ASN A 16 -31.87 8.86 -8.53
CA ASN A 16 -32.10 9.96 -9.45
C ASN A 16 -33.58 10.31 -9.41
N ARG A 17 -33.84 11.60 -9.15
CA ARG A 17 -35.18 12.18 -9.21
C ARG A 17 -35.13 13.34 -10.18
N GLN A 18 -35.88 13.23 -11.26
CA GLN A 18 -36.01 14.29 -12.23
C GLN A 18 -37.47 14.65 -12.44
N THR A 19 -37.75 15.95 -12.51
CA THR A 19 -39.10 16.47 -12.66
C THR A 19 -39.23 17.19 -14.00
N ALA A 20 -40.29 16.88 -14.73
CA ALA A 20 -40.72 17.62 -15.90
C ALA A 20 -42.02 18.36 -15.55
N LYS A 21 -42.00 19.69 -15.68
CA LYS A 21 -43.16 20.53 -15.46
C LYS A 21 -43.80 20.82 -16.81
N ILE A 22 -45.07 20.45 -16.96
CA ILE A 22 -45.87 20.74 -18.15
C ILE A 22 -46.84 21.85 -17.75
N LEU A 23 -46.77 22.98 -18.44
CA LEU A 23 -47.74 24.06 -18.28
C LEU A 23 -48.99 23.72 -19.10
N THR A 24 -50.15 23.84 -18.47
CA THR A 24 -51.44 23.59 -19.10
C THR A 24 -52.26 24.87 -19.14
N ASN A 25 -53.25 24.90 -20.03
CA ASN A 25 -54.21 25.98 -20.14
C ASN A 25 -55.46 25.77 -19.26
N ASP A 26 -55.45 24.77 -18.36
CA ASP A 26 -56.51 24.56 -17.38
C ASP A 26 -56.32 25.55 -16.20
N PRO A 27 -57.28 26.46 -15.95
CA PRO A 27 -57.18 27.44 -14.86
C PRO A 27 -57.09 26.79 -13.47
N ALA A 28 -57.61 25.58 -13.29
CA ALA A 28 -57.60 24.86 -12.03
C ALA A 28 -56.32 24.04 -11.82
N GLN A 29 -55.64 23.63 -12.90
CA GLN A 29 -54.37 22.88 -12.85
C GLN A 29 -53.36 23.39 -13.88
N PRO A 30 -52.82 24.61 -13.71
CA PRO A 30 -51.95 25.25 -14.69
C PRO A 30 -50.59 24.56 -14.84
N GLN A 31 -50.23 23.65 -13.94
CA GLN A 31 -48.96 22.91 -14.00
C GLN A 31 -49.14 21.46 -13.58
N VAL A 32 -48.82 20.53 -14.47
CA VAL A 32 -48.69 19.10 -14.18
C VAL A 32 -47.21 18.77 -14.03
N THR A 33 -46.83 18.15 -12.90
CA THR A 33 -45.44 17.76 -12.65
C THR A 33 -45.29 16.25 -12.79
N LEU A 34 -44.58 15.80 -13.81
CA LEU A 34 -44.19 14.41 -13.97
C LEU A 34 -42.87 14.20 -13.22
N THR A 35 -42.86 13.27 -12.26
CA THR A 35 -41.64 12.89 -11.54
C THR A 35 -41.17 11.53 -12.02
N ILE A 36 -39.96 11.48 -12.56
CA ILE A 36 -39.27 10.24 -12.88
C ILE A 36 -38.37 9.89 -11.71
N LEU A 37 -38.58 8.71 -11.14
CA LEU A 37 -37.73 8.10 -10.12
C LEU A 37 -36.96 6.96 -10.80
N GLY A 38 -35.64 7.01 -10.73
CA GLY A 38 -34.77 5.95 -11.23
C GLY A 38 -33.57 5.77 -10.31
N ARG A 39 -32.97 4.59 -10.30
CA ARG A 39 -31.72 4.33 -9.59
C ARG A 39 -30.63 4.07 -10.62
N VAL A 40 -29.61 4.92 -10.66
CA VAL A 40 -28.42 4.65 -11.47
C VAL A 40 -27.53 3.73 -10.64
N THR A 41 -27.48 2.44 -10.98
CA THR A 41 -26.56 1.46 -10.39
C THR A 41 -25.30 1.38 -11.24
N ALA A 42 -24.14 1.31 -10.58
CA ALA A 42 -22.93 0.94 -11.28
C ALA A 42 -23.07 -0.51 -11.78
N MET A 43 -22.62 -0.79 -13.00
CA MET A 43 -22.67 -2.14 -13.55
C MET A 43 -21.91 -3.15 -12.69
N MET A 44 -20.72 -2.74 -12.22
CA MET A 44 -19.85 -3.51 -11.36
C MET A 44 -19.23 -2.62 -10.28
N ARG A 45 -18.93 -3.18 -9.11
CA ARG A 45 -18.27 -2.45 -8.02
C ARG A 45 -17.35 -3.34 -7.21
N PHE A 46 -16.14 -2.85 -6.94
CA PHE A 46 -15.24 -3.46 -5.97
C PHE A 46 -15.53 -2.98 -4.53
N SER A 47 -15.48 -3.92 -3.59
CA SER A 47 -15.57 -3.68 -2.15
C SER A 47 -14.53 -4.53 -1.42
N PRO A 48 -13.44 -3.94 -0.90
CA PRO A 48 -13.06 -2.53 -1.00
C PRO A 48 -12.62 -2.12 -2.43
N ALA A 49 -12.85 -0.85 -2.80
CA ALA A 49 -12.49 -0.30 -4.11
C ALA A 49 -10.98 -0.13 -4.36
N LYS A 50 -10.16 -0.32 -3.32
CA LYS A 50 -8.69 -0.26 -3.37
C LYS A 50 -8.09 -1.24 -2.37
N LEU A 51 -7.00 -1.89 -2.75
CA LEU A 51 -6.20 -2.72 -1.86
C LEU A 51 -4.96 -1.94 -1.40
N VAL A 52 -4.65 -1.99 -0.11
CA VAL A 52 -3.54 -1.24 0.50
C VAL A 52 -2.63 -2.17 1.31
N PHE A 53 -1.42 -2.40 0.80
CA PHE A 53 -0.35 -3.15 1.47
C PHE A 53 0.54 -2.19 2.27
N SER A 54 0.22 -1.99 3.56
CA SER A 54 0.84 -0.93 4.38
C SER A 54 2.15 -1.31 5.06
N ARG A 55 2.48 -2.60 5.17
CA ARG A 55 3.61 -3.09 5.98
C ARG A 55 4.36 -4.25 5.33
N LEU A 56 4.41 -4.30 4.00
CA LEU A 56 5.15 -5.36 3.32
C LEU A 56 6.65 -5.07 3.38
N THR A 57 7.46 -6.10 3.57
CA THR A 57 8.89 -6.05 3.28
C THR A 57 9.20 -6.81 2.00
N ALA A 58 10.38 -6.57 1.41
CA ALA A 58 10.73 -7.13 0.10
C ALA A 58 10.73 -8.67 0.07
N GLY A 59 11.00 -9.34 1.20
CA GLY A 59 10.97 -10.80 1.32
C GLY A 59 9.62 -11.39 1.75
N GLU A 60 8.60 -10.58 2.00
CA GLU A 60 7.29 -11.07 2.48
C GLU A 60 6.28 -11.21 1.35
N THR A 61 5.57 -12.33 1.35
CA THR A 61 4.35 -12.51 0.58
C THR A 61 3.17 -11.91 1.34
N ALA A 62 2.26 -11.21 0.67
CA ALA A 62 0.97 -10.85 1.27
C ALA A 62 -0.18 -11.01 0.32
N THR A 63 -1.32 -11.37 0.88
CA THR A 63 -2.58 -11.54 0.16
C THR A 63 -3.57 -10.49 0.62
N ALA A 64 -4.33 -9.92 -0.31
CA ALA A 64 -5.46 -9.05 -0.02
C ALA A 64 -6.62 -9.34 -0.96
N GLU A 65 -7.83 -9.23 -0.42
CA GLU A 65 -9.04 -9.65 -1.11
C GLU A 65 -9.96 -8.45 -1.38
N SER A 66 -10.63 -8.48 -2.52
CA SER A 66 -11.71 -7.55 -2.84
C SER A 66 -12.88 -8.29 -3.49
N ARG A 67 -14.09 -7.96 -3.07
CA ARG A 67 -15.32 -8.50 -3.65
C ARG A 67 -15.74 -7.63 -4.82
N LEU A 68 -15.96 -8.24 -5.97
CA LEU A 68 -16.50 -7.60 -7.17
C LEU A 68 -17.97 -7.95 -7.31
N TYR A 69 -18.85 -7.00 -7.02
CA TYR A 69 -20.30 -7.14 -7.19
C TYR A 69 -20.74 -6.72 -8.58
N TYR A 70 -21.71 -7.45 -9.13
CA TYR A 70 -22.36 -7.19 -10.41
C TYR A 70 -23.85 -6.95 -10.21
N TYR A 71 -24.38 -5.87 -10.80
CA TYR A 71 -25.74 -5.40 -10.53
C TYR A 71 -26.68 -5.49 -11.74
N LEU A 72 -26.20 -5.99 -12.88
CA LEU A 72 -27.08 -6.23 -14.03
C LEU A 72 -27.74 -7.59 -13.93
N ASP A 73 -28.97 -7.65 -14.43
CA ASP A 73 -29.68 -8.91 -14.64
C ASP A 73 -28.90 -9.77 -15.66
N ALA A 74 -28.95 -11.08 -15.45
CA ALA A 74 -28.22 -12.16 -16.15
C ALA A 74 -27.63 -11.84 -17.55
N PRO A 75 -26.45 -12.38 -17.90
CA PRO A 75 -25.78 -13.54 -17.30
C PRO A 75 -24.95 -13.24 -16.04
N PRO A 76 -24.63 -14.26 -15.21
CA PRO A 76 -23.71 -14.12 -14.09
C PRO A 76 -22.35 -13.56 -14.52
N LEU A 77 -21.68 -12.84 -13.61
CA LEU A 77 -20.38 -12.27 -13.89
C LEU A 77 -19.32 -13.37 -14.07
N GLU A 78 -18.63 -13.34 -15.20
CA GLU A 78 -17.48 -14.21 -15.47
C GLU A 78 -16.25 -13.37 -15.83
N ILE A 79 -15.08 -13.77 -15.33
CA ILE A 79 -13.80 -13.11 -15.61
C ILE A 79 -13.12 -13.86 -16.77
N LEU A 80 -13.04 -13.19 -17.92
CA LEU A 80 -12.42 -13.71 -19.14
C LEU A 80 -10.89 -13.56 -19.14
N GLY A 81 -10.37 -12.66 -18.31
CA GLY A 81 -8.93 -12.46 -18.16
C GLY A 81 -8.59 -11.23 -17.34
N HIS A 82 -7.29 -11.02 -17.10
CA HIS A 82 -6.80 -9.88 -16.37
C HIS A 82 -5.55 -9.27 -17.01
N GLN A 83 -5.30 -8.01 -16.71
CA GLN A 83 -4.13 -7.29 -17.17
C GLN A 83 -3.62 -6.35 -16.08
N TRP A 84 -2.30 -6.37 -15.87
CA TRP A 84 -1.59 -5.44 -15.01
C TRP A 84 -1.18 -4.19 -15.80
N ALA A 85 -1.29 -3.02 -15.16
CA ALA A 85 -0.91 -1.76 -15.81
C ALA A 85 0.60 -1.61 -15.95
N ASP A 86 1.37 -2.02 -14.93
CA ASP A 86 2.82 -2.04 -14.98
C ASP A 86 3.32 -3.47 -15.21
N ALA A 87 3.88 -3.70 -16.40
CA ALA A 87 4.43 -4.99 -16.83
C ALA A 87 5.74 -5.36 -16.11
N ALA A 88 6.51 -4.38 -15.63
CA ALA A 88 7.80 -4.64 -14.98
C ALA A 88 7.62 -5.33 -13.62
N THR A 89 6.53 -5.03 -12.92
CA THR A 89 6.20 -5.61 -11.63
C THR A 89 5.12 -6.71 -11.72
N ALA A 90 4.52 -6.92 -12.89
CA ALA A 90 3.41 -7.87 -13.09
C ALA A 90 3.73 -9.31 -12.67
N SER A 91 4.96 -9.79 -12.88
CA SER A 91 5.39 -11.14 -12.49
C SER A 91 5.44 -11.36 -10.97
N LEU A 92 5.40 -10.28 -10.19
CA LEU A 92 5.40 -10.30 -8.73
C LEU A 92 3.99 -10.20 -8.14
N PHE A 93 2.95 -10.20 -8.99
CA PHE A 93 1.56 -10.22 -8.55
C PHE A 93 0.80 -11.39 -9.15
N GLU A 94 0.08 -12.10 -8.31
CA GLU A 94 -0.82 -13.18 -8.69
C GLU A 94 -2.27 -12.77 -8.42
N VAL A 95 -3.18 -13.25 -9.27
CA VAL A 95 -4.62 -13.02 -9.12
C VAL A 95 -5.32 -14.36 -9.15
N ALA A 96 -6.05 -14.66 -8.07
CA ALA A 96 -7.02 -15.73 -8.03
C ALA A 96 -8.43 -15.14 -7.98
N THR A 97 -9.37 -15.83 -8.63
CA THR A 97 -10.76 -15.37 -8.72
C THR A 97 -11.71 -16.51 -8.46
N GLU A 98 -12.68 -16.29 -7.59
CA GLU A 98 -13.62 -17.31 -7.12
C GLU A 98 -15.04 -16.74 -7.14
N PRO A 99 -16.07 -17.49 -7.54
CA PRO A 99 -17.45 -17.02 -7.42
C PRO A 99 -17.82 -16.79 -5.96
N LEU A 100 -18.52 -15.68 -5.66
CA LEU A 100 -19.06 -15.45 -4.33
C LEU A 100 -20.21 -16.42 -4.03
N SER A 101 -20.34 -16.77 -2.75
CA SER A 101 -21.51 -17.51 -2.28
C SER A 101 -22.79 -16.67 -2.36
N ALA A 102 -23.96 -17.32 -2.41
CA ALA A 102 -25.25 -16.63 -2.44
C ALA A 102 -25.43 -15.69 -1.23
N GLU A 103 -25.00 -16.12 -0.05
CA GLU A 103 -25.06 -15.33 1.18
C GLU A 103 -24.20 -14.04 1.09
N GLU A 104 -23.02 -14.12 0.46
CA GLU A 104 -22.16 -12.95 0.27
C GLU A 104 -22.71 -11.95 -0.74
N VAL A 105 -23.43 -12.42 -1.75
CA VAL A 105 -24.11 -11.56 -2.72
C VAL A 105 -25.31 -10.87 -2.07
N GLU A 106 -26.08 -11.57 -1.25
CA GLU A 106 -27.23 -11.01 -0.52
C GLU A 106 -26.83 -9.92 0.48
N ASN A 107 -25.61 -9.98 1.03
CA ASN A 107 -25.06 -8.93 1.90
C ASN A 107 -24.91 -7.57 1.18
N GLU A 108 -24.88 -7.54 -0.16
CA GLU A 108 -24.80 -6.30 -0.93
C GLU A 108 -26.16 -5.99 -1.60
N PRO A 109 -26.85 -4.90 -1.20
CA PRO A 109 -28.17 -4.59 -1.74
C PRO A 109 -28.15 -4.40 -3.25
N SER A 110 -29.01 -5.13 -3.96
CA SER A 110 -29.18 -5.10 -5.43
C SER A 110 -28.08 -5.81 -6.24
N ALA A 111 -27.13 -6.50 -5.62
CA ALA A 111 -26.18 -7.34 -6.35
C ALA A 111 -26.88 -8.61 -6.87
N GLN A 112 -26.63 -8.96 -8.13
CA GLN A 112 -27.18 -10.15 -8.80
C GLN A 112 -26.17 -11.31 -8.80
N SER A 113 -24.88 -10.99 -8.83
CA SER A 113 -23.79 -11.97 -8.70
C SER A 113 -22.52 -11.25 -8.22
N GLY A 114 -21.48 -12.01 -7.89
CA GLY A 114 -20.18 -11.43 -7.65
C GLY A 114 -19.04 -12.44 -7.63
N MET A 115 -17.82 -11.90 -7.61
CA MET A 115 -16.57 -12.65 -7.62
C MET A 115 -15.67 -12.17 -6.48
N LEU A 116 -15.08 -13.08 -5.72
CA LEU A 116 -13.95 -12.80 -4.85
C LEU A 116 -12.70 -12.68 -5.72
N VAL A 117 -12.00 -11.56 -5.60
CA VAL A 117 -10.73 -11.29 -6.28
C VAL A 117 -9.64 -11.23 -5.22
N THR A 118 -8.82 -12.26 -5.22
CA THR A 118 -7.70 -12.43 -4.30
C THR A 118 -6.42 -12.02 -5.02
N VAL A 119 -5.73 -11.01 -4.51
CA VAL A 119 -4.44 -10.57 -5.04
C VAL A 119 -3.33 -10.94 -4.09
N THR A 120 -2.36 -11.70 -4.58
CA THR A 120 -1.17 -12.09 -3.84
C THR A 120 0.04 -11.35 -4.39
N VAL A 121 0.83 -10.78 -3.50
CA VAL A 121 2.08 -10.07 -3.78
C VAL A 121 3.23 -10.98 -3.41
N ASN A 122 4.08 -11.29 -4.37
CA ASN A 122 5.24 -12.16 -4.19
C ASN A 122 6.49 -11.37 -3.74
N PRO A 123 7.44 -12.04 -3.08
CA PRO A 123 8.72 -11.44 -2.70
C PRO A 123 9.51 -10.95 -3.91
N GLY A 124 10.29 -9.88 -3.73
CA GLY A 124 11.19 -9.33 -4.76
C GLY A 124 10.79 -7.96 -5.28
N LEU A 125 9.73 -7.34 -4.75
CA LEU A 125 9.39 -5.96 -5.10
C LEU A 125 10.47 -4.98 -4.61
N PRO A 126 10.79 -3.93 -5.40
CA PRO A 126 11.75 -2.92 -4.99
C PRO A 126 11.24 -2.15 -3.76
N GLN A 127 12.17 -1.73 -2.90
CA GLN A 127 11.85 -0.88 -1.75
C GLN A 127 11.23 0.45 -2.22
N GLY A 128 10.24 0.93 -1.46
CA GLY A 128 9.55 2.18 -1.76
C GLY A 128 8.06 1.99 -2.10
N PRO A 129 7.41 3.03 -2.65
CA PRO A 129 5.98 3.00 -2.91
C PRO A 129 5.65 2.07 -4.09
N ILE A 130 4.68 1.18 -3.89
CA ILE A 130 4.12 0.35 -4.96
C ILE A 130 2.77 0.90 -5.38
N ARG A 131 2.56 0.99 -6.70
CA ARG A 131 1.31 1.40 -7.32
C ARG A 131 1.05 0.52 -8.52
N GLN A 132 0.01 -0.29 -8.44
CA GLN A 132 -0.36 -1.21 -9.51
C GLN A 132 -1.87 -1.09 -9.75
N LYS A 133 -2.29 -1.34 -10.98
CA LYS A 133 -3.72 -1.34 -11.34
C LYS A 133 -4.02 -2.66 -12.03
N LEU A 134 -4.93 -3.42 -11.44
CA LEU A 134 -5.48 -4.64 -12.02
C LEU A 134 -6.69 -4.26 -12.87
N THR A 135 -6.68 -4.63 -14.15
CA THR A 135 -7.85 -4.50 -15.03
C THR A 135 -8.40 -5.88 -15.32
N LEU A 136 -9.67 -6.10 -15.00
CA LEU A 136 -10.35 -7.37 -15.27
C LEU A 136 -11.21 -7.22 -16.51
N ARG A 137 -11.04 -8.15 -17.45
CA ARG A 137 -11.91 -8.33 -18.61
C ARG A 137 -12.99 -9.33 -18.21
N THR A 138 -14.23 -8.93 -18.34
CA THR A 138 -15.39 -9.74 -17.97
C THR A 138 -16.31 -9.92 -19.18
N ASN A 139 -17.33 -10.75 -19.03
CA ASN A 139 -18.42 -10.89 -20.01
C ASN A 139 -19.36 -9.66 -20.07
N ALA A 140 -19.20 -8.69 -19.17
CA ALA A 140 -19.93 -7.43 -19.20
C ALA A 140 -19.37 -6.48 -20.30
N PRO A 141 -20.19 -5.53 -20.81
CA PRO A 141 -19.78 -4.64 -21.90
C PRO A 141 -18.67 -3.63 -21.54
N SER A 142 -18.32 -3.52 -20.26
CA SER A 142 -17.26 -2.64 -19.75
C SER A 142 -16.25 -3.43 -18.91
N SER A 143 -14.97 -3.09 -19.01
CA SER A 143 -13.93 -3.61 -18.09
C SER A 143 -13.99 -2.88 -16.75
N THR A 144 -13.60 -3.57 -15.68
CA THR A 144 -13.46 -2.96 -14.34
C THR A 144 -12.01 -2.96 -13.90
N SER A 145 -11.65 -2.08 -12.97
CA SER A 145 -10.27 -2.00 -12.47
C SER A 145 -10.18 -1.81 -10.96
N LEU A 146 -9.21 -2.48 -10.36
CA LEU A 146 -8.89 -2.41 -8.93
C LEU A 146 -7.53 -1.73 -8.75
N SER A 147 -7.49 -0.71 -7.90
CA SER A 147 -6.25 0.00 -7.57
C SER A 147 -5.55 -0.66 -6.39
N ILE A 148 -4.26 -0.94 -6.56
CA ILE A 148 -3.41 -1.57 -5.56
C ILE A 148 -2.31 -0.58 -5.21
N LYS A 149 -2.16 -0.31 -3.91
CA LYS A 149 -1.16 0.62 -3.39
C LYS A 149 -0.47 0.01 -2.19
N GLY A 150 0.72 0.49 -1.90
CA GLY A 150 1.46 0.07 -0.72
C GLY A 150 2.82 0.69 -0.65
N THR A 151 3.57 0.31 0.37
CA THR A 151 4.98 0.67 0.52
C THR A 151 5.74 -0.56 0.96
N ILE A 152 6.78 -0.90 0.21
CA ILE A 152 7.74 -1.94 0.55
C ILE A 152 8.80 -1.32 1.44
N GLY A 153 8.83 -1.72 2.70
CA GLY A 153 9.88 -1.33 3.63
C GLY A 153 11.13 -2.19 3.46
N SER A 154 12.26 -1.69 3.94
CA SER A 154 13.44 -2.52 4.15
C SER A 154 13.23 -3.48 5.31
N GLU A 155 13.81 -4.67 5.17
CA GLU A 155 13.83 -5.67 6.25
C GLU A 155 14.72 -5.21 7.40
N ILE A 156 15.85 -4.57 7.09
CA ILE A 156 16.75 -3.98 8.07
C ILE A 156 16.79 -2.47 7.85
N ALA A 157 16.61 -1.71 8.92
CA ALA A 157 16.77 -0.25 8.91
C ALA A 157 17.55 0.21 10.15
N VAL A 158 18.42 1.19 9.96
CA VAL A 158 19.09 1.89 11.07
C VAL A 158 18.36 3.21 11.30
N VAL A 159 18.01 3.50 12.55
CA VAL A 159 17.39 4.79 12.91
C VAL A 159 18.07 5.38 14.13
N GLY A 160 18.25 6.69 14.12
CA GLY A 160 18.76 7.43 15.27
C GLY A 160 19.39 8.78 14.90
N PRO A 161 19.78 9.57 15.92
CA PRO A 161 20.31 10.91 15.72
C PRO A 161 21.61 10.92 14.91
N GLY A 162 21.62 11.70 13.83
CA GLY A 162 22.77 11.88 12.94
C GLY A 162 22.89 10.82 11.85
N TRP A 163 21.96 9.87 11.75
CA TRP A 163 21.92 8.89 10.67
C TRP A 163 21.18 9.44 9.45
N ASP A 164 21.84 9.42 8.30
CA ASP A 164 21.25 9.65 6.98
C ASP A 164 21.00 8.28 6.33
N GLN A 165 19.72 7.91 6.19
CA GLN A 165 19.33 6.61 5.66
C GLN A 165 19.59 6.48 4.16
N ASP A 166 19.45 7.57 3.40
CA ASP A 166 19.60 7.55 1.94
C ASP A 166 21.08 7.40 1.56
N ARG A 167 21.97 8.01 2.35
CA ARG A 167 23.43 7.93 2.15
C ARG A 167 24.09 6.80 2.94
N SER A 168 23.38 6.20 3.89
CA SER A 168 23.93 5.25 4.88
C SER A 168 25.12 5.83 5.67
N ILE A 169 25.02 7.10 6.09
CA ILE A 169 26.09 7.82 6.79
C ILE A 169 25.65 8.21 8.21
N LEU A 170 26.49 7.90 9.21
CA LEU A 170 26.35 8.43 10.57
C LEU A 170 27.27 9.65 10.76
N THR A 171 26.67 10.81 11.03
CA THR A 171 27.42 12.02 11.36
C THR A 171 27.61 12.15 12.86
N LEU A 172 28.86 12.01 13.32
CA LEU A 172 29.24 12.26 14.72
C LEU A 172 29.62 13.73 14.98
N GLY A 173 30.01 14.46 13.93
CA GLY A 173 30.53 15.82 14.01
C GLY A 173 31.94 15.87 14.59
N ALA A 174 32.39 17.07 14.98
CA ALA A 174 33.64 17.23 15.71
C ALA A 174 33.51 16.67 17.13
N VAL A 175 34.40 15.74 17.50
CA VAL A 175 34.37 15.07 18.79
C VAL A 175 35.51 15.58 19.68
N PRO A 176 35.23 16.33 20.76
CA PRO A 176 36.27 16.79 21.67
C PRO A 176 36.95 15.61 22.38
N ARG A 177 38.28 15.55 22.34
CA ARG A 177 39.07 14.45 22.92
C ARG A 177 38.73 14.16 24.38
N GLN A 178 38.54 15.19 25.20
CA GLN A 178 38.26 15.03 26.63
C GLN A 178 36.86 14.45 26.92
N LYS A 179 35.92 14.59 25.99
CA LYS A 179 34.52 14.19 26.18
C LYS A 179 34.17 12.88 25.49
N GLY A 180 34.78 12.62 24.32
CA GLY A 180 34.34 11.54 23.44
C GLY A 180 32.92 11.79 22.91
N VAL A 181 32.33 10.77 22.30
CA VAL A 181 30.93 10.80 21.86
C VAL A 181 30.31 9.42 22.00
N LYS A 182 29.02 9.38 22.33
CA LYS A 182 28.21 8.16 22.37
C LYS A 182 26.91 8.41 21.62
N ARG A 183 26.59 7.56 20.65
CA ARG A 183 25.36 7.60 19.87
C ARG A 183 24.62 6.28 20.02
N ARG A 184 23.35 6.38 20.37
CA ARG A 184 22.45 5.23 20.48
C ARG A 184 21.53 5.22 19.26
N MET A 185 21.79 4.28 18.37
CA MET A 185 20.96 3.92 17.22
C MET A 185 20.04 2.76 17.59
N ILE A 186 19.06 2.51 16.73
CA ILE A 186 18.18 1.35 16.79
C ILE A 186 18.24 0.68 15.43
N LEU A 187 18.54 -0.62 15.42
CA LEU A 187 18.29 -1.46 14.27
C LEU A 187 16.85 -1.98 14.35
N LEU A 188 16.08 -1.73 13.30
CA LEU A 188 14.75 -2.28 13.10
C LEU A 188 14.86 -3.45 12.14
N VAL A 189 14.43 -4.62 12.59
CA VAL A 189 14.38 -5.85 11.78
C VAL A 189 12.92 -6.25 11.58
N ARG A 190 12.55 -6.44 10.32
CA ARG A 190 11.23 -6.84 9.82
C ARG A 190 11.41 -8.06 8.91
N GLY A 191 10.32 -8.54 8.32
CA GLY A 191 10.38 -9.71 7.44
C GLY A 191 10.28 -11.04 8.21
N PRO A 192 10.20 -12.17 7.50
CA PRO A 192 9.94 -13.49 8.09
C PRO A 192 11.06 -13.92 9.04
N LEU A 193 12.31 -13.60 8.71
CA LEU A 193 13.51 -14.00 9.47
C LEU A 193 13.85 -13.07 10.63
N ARG A 194 13.00 -12.08 10.94
CA ARG A 194 13.31 -11.04 11.94
C ARG A 194 13.71 -11.55 13.33
N LYS A 195 13.26 -12.75 13.71
CA LYS A 195 13.58 -13.38 15.00
C LYS A 195 14.91 -14.15 15.00
N GLU A 196 15.39 -14.51 13.82
CA GLU A 196 16.57 -15.34 13.58
C GLU A 196 17.82 -14.51 13.26
N VAL A 197 17.65 -13.29 12.75
CA VAL A 197 18.75 -12.40 12.39
C VAL A 197 19.59 -12.05 13.63
N GLU A 198 20.90 -12.27 13.52
CA GLU A 198 21.92 -11.81 14.46
C GLU A 198 22.84 -10.80 13.79
N PHE A 199 23.29 -9.80 14.55
CA PHE A 199 24.26 -8.81 14.10
C PHE A 199 25.58 -8.98 14.86
N LYS A 200 26.69 -9.01 14.12
CA LYS A 200 28.05 -9.00 14.64
C LYS A 200 28.89 -8.10 13.72
N PRO A 201 29.74 -7.21 14.27
CA PRO A 201 30.64 -6.43 13.45
C PRO A 201 31.72 -7.38 12.89
N ILE A 202 31.88 -7.37 11.58
CA ILE A 202 32.96 -8.02 10.84
C ILE A 202 34.22 -7.16 10.93
N SER A 203 34.10 -5.85 10.74
CA SER A 203 35.22 -4.91 10.88
C SER A 203 34.76 -3.53 11.32
N VAL A 204 35.64 -2.83 12.03
CA VAL A 204 35.36 -1.48 12.54
C VAL A 204 36.58 -0.60 12.32
N THR A 205 36.39 0.45 11.53
CA THR A 205 37.41 1.46 11.21
C THR A 205 36.87 2.85 11.51
N PRO A 206 37.60 3.71 12.22
CA PRO A 206 38.89 3.46 12.88
C PRO A 206 38.75 2.61 14.15
N ASN A 207 39.87 2.04 14.62
CA ASN A 207 39.94 1.24 15.85
C ASN A 207 39.53 1.99 17.14
N ILE A 208 39.48 3.33 17.11
CA ILE A 208 38.97 4.16 18.22
C ILE A 208 37.45 4.08 18.36
N LEU A 209 36.75 3.59 17.33
CA LEU A 209 35.30 3.45 17.32
C LEU A 209 34.90 2.11 17.94
N LYS A 210 34.00 2.17 18.92
CA LYS A 210 33.45 1.01 19.61
C LYS A 210 32.00 0.81 19.22
N VAL A 211 31.65 -0.43 18.92
CA VAL A 211 30.29 -0.83 18.50
C VAL A 211 29.79 -1.89 19.46
N ASN A 212 28.60 -1.68 20.03
CA ASN A 212 27.96 -2.63 20.93
C ASN A 212 26.47 -2.79 20.60
N PHE A 213 26.01 -4.04 20.55
CA PHE A 213 24.60 -4.39 20.37
C PHE A 213 23.95 -4.66 21.73
N GLY A 214 22.78 -4.05 21.95
CA GLY A 214 21.97 -4.25 23.14
C GLY A 214 21.02 -5.44 23.01
N ARG A 215 20.24 -5.66 24.06
CA ARG A 215 19.23 -6.73 24.10
C ARG A 215 18.14 -6.47 23.05
N ARG A 216 17.85 -7.50 22.25
CA ARG A 216 16.73 -7.52 21.30
C ARG A 216 15.38 -7.45 22.03
N THR A 217 14.46 -6.66 21.48
CA THR A 217 13.08 -6.52 21.99
C THR A 217 12.08 -6.56 20.84
N GLU A 218 11.00 -7.30 21.02
CA GLU A 218 9.88 -7.32 20.08
C GLU A 218 8.96 -6.13 20.33
N ILE A 219 8.51 -5.46 19.26
CA ILE A 219 7.50 -4.40 19.30
C ILE A 219 6.39 -4.70 18.29
N ASN A 220 5.27 -3.97 18.39
CA ASN A 220 4.11 -4.15 17.50
C ASN A 220 3.63 -5.61 17.45
N ASN A 221 3.46 -6.23 18.62
CA ASN A 221 3.06 -7.64 18.77
C ASN A 221 3.99 -8.62 18.01
N GLY A 222 5.30 -8.35 18.01
CA GLY A 222 6.30 -9.21 17.37
C GLY A 222 6.43 -9.02 15.85
N ALA A 223 5.79 -8.01 15.28
CA ALA A 223 5.96 -7.65 13.86
C ALA A 223 7.32 -7.01 13.56
N VAL A 224 7.98 -6.42 14.56
CA VAL A 224 9.31 -5.80 14.40
C VAL A 224 10.18 -6.18 15.59
N VAL A 225 11.43 -6.57 15.31
CA VAL A 225 12.48 -6.74 16.32
C VAL A 225 13.34 -5.49 16.34
N GLN A 226 13.53 -4.90 17.51
CA GLN A 226 14.43 -3.78 17.73
C GLN A 226 15.70 -4.24 18.42
N ILE A 227 16.85 -3.78 17.94
CA ILE A 227 18.15 -4.06 18.54
C ILE A 227 18.86 -2.72 18.75
N PRO A 228 19.06 -2.28 20.01
CA PRO A 228 19.84 -1.07 20.28
C PRO A 228 21.27 -1.24 19.76
N LEU A 229 21.77 -0.26 19.02
CA LEU A 229 23.14 -0.21 18.52
C LEU A 229 23.83 1.01 19.13
N THR A 230 24.87 0.79 19.91
CA THR A 230 25.66 1.85 20.52
C THR A 230 26.96 2.01 19.77
N ILE A 231 27.20 3.22 19.25
CA ILE A 231 28.45 3.61 18.60
C ILE A 231 29.12 4.67 19.48
N GLU A 232 30.36 4.44 19.86
CA GLU A 232 31.07 5.26 20.84
C GLU A 232 32.53 5.53 20.42
N ILE A 233 32.97 6.77 20.60
CA ILE A 233 34.40 7.13 20.62
C ILE A 233 34.72 7.53 22.07
N PRO A 234 35.50 6.74 22.81
CA PRO A 234 35.82 7.02 24.20
C PRO A 234 36.55 8.36 24.39
N ALA A 235 36.37 8.97 25.57
CA ALA A 235 37.22 10.08 25.99
C ALA A 235 38.70 9.67 26.03
N GLY A 236 39.58 10.58 25.65
CA GLY A 236 41.03 10.35 25.60
C GLY A 236 41.54 9.74 24.29
N SER A 237 40.66 9.31 23.38
CA SER A 237 41.02 8.68 22.10
C SER A 237 42.01 9.52 21.28
N PRO A 238 42.94 8.88 20.54
CA PRO A 238 43.83 9.57 19.62
C PRO A 238 43.08 10.43 18.58
N PRO A 239 43.67 11.52 18.09
CA PRO A 239 43.12 12.27 16.97
C PRO A 239 42.99 11.38 15.73
N ALA A 240 41.85 11.46 15.05
CA ALA A 240 41.60 10.79 13.78
C ALA A 240 40.70 11.68 12.91
N ASN A 241 40.89 11.61 11.59
CA ASN A 241 40.07 12.33 10.62
C ASN A 241 39.33 11.32 9.73
N HIS A 242 38.00 11.32 9.84
CA HIS A 242 37.10 10.47 9.05
C HIS A 242 35.93 11.28 8.49
N LEU A 243 36.21 12.51 8.04
CA LEU A 243 35.21 13.39 7.44
C LEU A 243 34.89 13.07 5.98
N GLY A 244 35.55 12.06 5.39
CA GLY A 244 35.33 11.64 4.01
C GLY A 244 36.05 12.52 2.97
N SER A 245 37.20 13.08 3.33
CA SER A 245 38.09 13.81 2.40
C SER A 245 39.25 12.91 1.92
N GLU A 246 40.00 13.34 0.91
CA GLU A 246 41.20 12.60 0.44
C GLU A 246 42.20 12.32 1.57
N GLN A 247 42.30 13.22 2.55
CA GLN A 247 43.22 13.11 3.69
C GLN A 247 42.63 12.31 4.88
N GLY A 248 41.34 11.93 4.81
CA GLY A 248 40.62 11.31 5.91
C GLY A 248 39.39 10.57 5.39
N PRO A 249 39.56 9.34 4.86
CA PRO A 249 38.45 8.56 4.33
C PRO A 249 37.41 8.28 5.41
N LEU A 250 36.18 7.97 5.02
CA LEU A 250 35.12 7.66 5.97
C LEU A 250 35.51 6.49 6.88
N GLY A 251 35.00 6.53 8.11
CA GLY A 251 34.99 5.36 8.98
C GLY A 251 33.93 4.37 8.49
N GLU A 252 34.15 3.10 8.76
CA GLU A 252 33.29 2.00 8.30
C GLU A 252 33.00 1.05 9.46
N ILE A 253 31.75 0.57 9.51
CA ILE A 253 31.31 -0.53 10.35
C ILE A 253 30.69 -1.54 9.39
N ILE A 254 31.35 -2.67 9.20
CA ILE A 254 30.90 -3.78 8.36
C ILE A 254 30.51 -4.92 9.28
#